data_AF-A0A915IJ00-F1
#
_entry.id   AF-A0A915IJ00-F1
#
_cell.length_a   1.000
_cell.length_b   1.000
_cell.length_c   1.000
_cell.angle_alpha   90.00
_cell.angle_beta   90.00
_cell.angle_gamma   90.00
#
_symmetry.space_group_name_H-M   'P 1'
#
loop_
_entity.id
_entity.type
_entity.pdbx_description
1 polymer ?
#
loop_
_entity_poly.entity_id
_entity_poly.type
_entity_poly.pdbx_seq_one_letter_code
_entity_poly.pdbx_strand_id
1 'polypeptide(L)'
;MDSSSTRNIECLFICQNEVDQRLTAVNIRHKKCHTQIPLVEKCLNPPIKNSMVGSCCLSRRLPWHCLPLCEQGAPFFHNHRHSHSKDRQFFLNCLKHATTVFQCQLEYKSRLPYPPTNLTYLYERKIDKSTKNRTTVVTVKWRKSQSADRYFVYYRRIKPPPPGPSSGDWTRIDDVRDSQTNLHNLAPSSIYTLIVLAANPLGHSYSSRPIELSIS
;
A
#
# COMPACT_ATOMS: atom_id res chain seq x y z
N MET A 1 16.86 -31.42 -32.19
CA MET A 1 17.04 -30.06 -32.72
C MET A 1 15.68 -29.39 -32.67
N ASP A 2 15.36 -28.80 -31.52
CA ASP A 2 14.12 -28.07 -31.28
C ASP A 2 14.27 -26.62 -31.74
N SER A 3 13.47 -26.20 -32.71
CA SER A 3 13.43 -24.83 -33.20
C SER A 3 12.08 -24.19 -32.92
N SER A 4 12.15 -23.04 -32.24
CA SER A 4 11.11 -21.99 -32.06
C SER A 4 10.21 -22.07 -30.82
N SER A 5 10.82 -22.04 -29.64
CA SER A 5 10.23 -21.45 -28.43
C SER A 5 10.36 -19.93 -28.47
N THR A 6 9.54 -19.27 -29.29
CA THR A 6 9.30 -17.82 -29.18
C THR A 6 8.01 -17.62 -28.39
N ARG A 7 8.15 -17.61 -27.06
CA ARG A 7 7.06 -17.18 -26.16
C ARG A 7 6.64 -15.78 -26.61
N ASN A 8 5.38 -15.62 -27.00
CA ASN A 8 4.78 -14.34 -27.38
C ASN A 8 4.79 -13.39 -26.15
N ILE A 9 5.82 -12.55 -26.06
CA ILE A 9 6.07 -11.53 -25.02
C ILE A 9 5.30 -10.22 -25.33
N GLU A 10 4.26 -10.25 -26.17
CA GLU A 10 3.59 -9.01 -26.65
C GLU A 10 2.50 -8.47 -25.70
N CYS A 11 1.81 -9.31 -24.94
CA CYS A 11 0.73 -8.84 -24.04
C CYS A 11 1.25 -8.35 -22.66
N LEU A 12 2.51 -8.62 -22.30
CA LEU A 12 3.00 -8.58 -20.91
C LEU A 12 3.94 -7.39 -20.62
N PHE A 13 3.52 -6.18 -21.00
CA PHE A 13 4.23 -4.93 -20.66
C PHE A 13 3.53 -4.09 -19.58
N ILE A 14 2.46 -4.61 -18.97
CA ILE A 14 1.60 -3.82 -18.08
C ILE A 14 2.09 -3.79 -16.61
N CYS A 15 2.89 -4.77 -16.18
CA CYS A 15 3.18 -4.96 -14.75
C CYS A 15 4.68 -5.12 -14.39
N GLN A 16 5.59 -5.04 -15.35
CA GLN A 16 7.04 -5.07 -15.09
C GLN A 16 7.66 -3.72 -15.46
N ASN A 17 8.01 -2.98 -14.41
CA ASN A 17 9.01 -1.91 -14.28
C ASN A 17 9.31 -0.99 -15.48
N GLU A 18 9.33 0.32 -15.15
CA GLU A 18 9.69 1.48 -15.98
C GLU A 18 8.57 1.96 -16.92
N VAL A 19 7.96 3.07 -16.48
CA VAL A 19 6.68 3.63 -16.94
C VAL A 19 6.75 4.27 -18.34
N ASP A 20 7.90 4.35 -19.00
CA ASP A 20 8.05 5.34 -20.07
C ASP A 20 7.96 4.87 -21.52
N GLN A 21 7.95 3.58 -21.88
CA GLN A 21 8.14 3.25 -23.32
C GLN A 21 7.22 2.26 -24.02
N ARG A 22 6.20 1.63 -23.40
CA ARG A 22 5.40 0.60 -24.13
C ARG A 22 3.88 0.59 -23.91
N LEU A 23 3.29 1.76 -23.60
CA LEU A 23 1.83 1.89 -23.43
C LEU A 23 1.02 1.86 -24.75
N THR A 24 1.68 1.85 -25.91
CA THR A 24 1.03 1.81 -27.25
C THR A 24 0.63 0.39 -27.70
N ALA A 25 1.08 -0.66 -27.01
CA ALA A 25 0.88 -2.05 -27.45
C ALA A 25 -0.48 -2.67 -27.05
N VAL A 26 -1.30 -2.00 -26.24
CA VAL A 26 -2.58 -2.54 -25.73
C VAL A 26 -3.65 -2.69 -26.84
N ASN A 27 -3.41 -2.12 -28.03
CA ASN A 27 -4.33 -2.23 -29.17
C ASN A 27 -4.20 -3.53 -30.00
N ILE A 28 -3.35 -4.48 -29.61
CA ILE A 28 -3.05 -5.64 -30.47
C ILE A 28 -3.66 -6.94 -29.92
N ARG A 29 -4.75 -7.36 -30.60
CA ARG A 29 -5.30 -8.73 -30.71
C ARG A 29 -6.02 -9.31 -29.47
N HIS A 30 -7.26 -8.88 -29.31
CA HIS A 30 -8.31 -9.36 -28.39
C HIS A 30 -8.45 -10.89 -28.17
N LYS A 31 -8.03 -11.76 -29.11
CA LYS A 31 -8.21 -13.22 -28.96
C LYS A 31 -7.10 -13.96 -28.22
N LYS A 32 -5.88 -13.41 -28.12
CA LYS A 32 -4.71 -14.12 -27.52
C LYS A 32 -4.41 -13.74 -26.07
N CYS A 33 -4.84 -12.58 -25.58
CA CYS A 33 -4.56 -12.17 -24.19
C CYS A 33 -5.63 -12.66 -23.18
N HIS A 34 -6.58 -13.52 -23.56
CA HIS A 34 -7.61 -14.04 -22.66
C HIS A 34 -7.05 -14.77 -21.42
N THR A 35 -5.93 -15.48 -21.57
CA THR A 35 -5.26 -16.20 -20.47
C THR A 35 -4.55 -15.26 -19.50
N GLN A 36 -4.34 -13.99 -19.87
CA GLN A 36 -3.64 -12.98 -19.05
C GLN A 36 -4.58 -11.98 -18.40
N ILE A 37 -5.89 -12.08 -18.65
CA ILE A 37 -6.94 -11.27 -18.00
C ILE A 37 -6.76 -11.22 -16.46
N PRO A 38 -6.51 -12.35 -15.76
CA PRO A 38 -6.30 -12.32 -14.31
C PRO A 38 -5.09 -11.49 -13.85
N LEU A 39 -4.04 -11.40 -14.67
CA LEU A 39 -2.85 -10.59 -14.35
C LEU A 39 -3.14 -9.10 -14.55
N VAL A 40 -3.84 -8.75 -15.62
CA VAL A 40 -4.27 -7.37 -15.90
C VAL A 40 -5.22 -6.88 -14.81
N GLU A 41 -6.16 -7.74 -14.37
CA GLU A 41 -7.05 -7.47 -13.25
C GLU A 41 -6.29 -7.18 -11.96
N LYS A 42 -5.28 -8.00 -11.63
CA LYS A 42 -4.45 -7.78 -10.43
C LYS A 42 -3.73 -6.43 -10.46
N CYS A 43 -3.30 -5.97 -11.65
CA CYS A 43 -2.64 -4.68 -11.79
C CYS A 43 -3.64 -3.52 -11.75
N LEU A 44 -4.86 -3.70 -12.27
CA LEU A 44 -5.95 -2.73 -12.20
C LEU A 44 -6.65 -2.66 -10.85
N ASN A 45 -6.42 -3.64 -9.96
CA ASN A 45 -7.09 -3.76 -8.67
C ASN A 45 -6.17 -3.52 -7.46
N PRO A 46 -5.64 -2.29 -7.25
CA PRO A 46 -5.04 -1.95 -5.98
C PRO A 46 -6.15 -1.72 -4.93
N PRO A 47 -5.93 -2.13 -3.68
CA PRO A 47 -6.93 -2.02 -2.60
C PRO A 47 -7.03 -0.57 -2.09
N ILE A 48 -7.54 0.35 -2.91
CA ILE A 48 -7.69 1.76 -2.53
C ILE A 48 -9.18 2.10 -2.47
N LYS A 49 -9.81 1.75 -1.33
CA LYS A 49 -11.14 2.27 -1.00
C LYS A 49 -11.04 3.80 -0.84
N ASN A 50 -11.97 4.54 -1.43
CA ASN A 50 -12.07 6.00 -1.40
C ASN A 50 -10.93 6.76 -2.14
N SER A 51 -10.50 6.26 -3.29
CA SER A 51 -9.49 6.95 -4.10
C SER A 51 -10.10 8.07 -4.97
N MET A 52 -9.39 9.19 -5.12
CA MET A 52 -9.73 10.25 -6.10
C MET A 52 -9.51 9.82 -7.56
N VAL A 53 -9.20 8.53 -7.81
CA VAL A 53 -8.97 7.99 -9.16
C VAL A 53 -10.23 8.12 -10.02
N GLY A 54 -11.42 8.01 -9.42
CA GLY A 54 -12.70 8.23 -10.11
C GLY A 54 -12.80 9.63 -10.74
N SER A 55 -12.40 10.67 -10.03
CA SER A 55 -12.42 12.05 -10.54
C SER A 55 -11.45 12.26 -11.72
N CYS A 56 -10.26 11.63 -11.69
CA CYS A 56 -9.34 11.64 -12.83
C CYS A 56 -9.94 10.93 -14.05
N CYS A 57 -10.60 9.79 -13.84
CA CYS A 57 -11.22 9.05 -14.93
C CYS A 57 -12.38 9.83 -15.56
N LEU A 58 -13.19 10.51 -14.75
CA LEU A 58 -14.23 11.41 -15.22
C LEU A 58 -13.67 12.57 -16.05
N SER A 59 -12.61 13.24 -15.58
CA SER A 59 -12.00 14.36 -16.33
C SER A 59 -11.40 13.91 -17.66
N ARG A 60 -10.92 12.67 -17.72
CA ARG A 60 -10.43 12.02 -18.95
C ARG A 60 -11.53 11.37 -19.79
N ARG A 61 -12.81 11.70 -19.53
CA ARG A 61 -14.00 11.25 -20.29
C ARG A 61 -14.15 9.73 -20.35
N LEU A 62 -13.77 9.03 -19.28
CA LEU A 62 -14.08 7.62 -19.15
C LEU A 62 -15.62 7.47 -19.11
N PRO A 63 -16.22 6.60 -19.94
CA PRO A 63 -17.66 6.37 -19.90
C PRO A 63 -18.11 5.99 -18.50
N TRP A 64 -19.25 6.52 -18.07
CA TRP A 64 -19.76 6.30 -16.71
C TRP A 64 -19.83 4.82 -16.35
N HIS A 65 -20.24 3.98 -17.30
CA HIS A 65 -20.33 2.54 -17.09
C HIS A 65 -18.95 1.90 -16.85
N CYS A 66 -17.84 2.48 -17.32
CA CYS A 66 -16.49 1.95 -17.09
C CYS A 66 -15.80 2.51 -15.83
N LEU A 67 -16.39 3.49 -15.13
CA LEU A 67 -15.83 4.07 -13.89
C LEU A 67 -15.51 3.07 -12.77
N PRO A 68 -16.23 1.95 -12.61
CA PRO A 68 -15.87 0.94 -11.62
C PRO A 68 -14.44 0.39 -11.76
N LEU A 69 -13.84 0.43 -12.96
CA LEU A 69 -12.43 0.07 -13.15
C LEU A 69 -11.48 1.05 -12.43
N CYS A 70 -11.90 2.29 -12.21
CA CYS A 70 -11.11 3.33 -11.55
C CYS A 70 -11.29 3.35 -10.03
N GLU A 71 -12.50 3.11 -9.55
CA GLU A 71 -12.84 3.37 -8.14
C GLU A 71 -12.55 2.20 -7.22
N GLN A 72 -12.89 0.98 -7.64
CA GLN A 72 -12.88 -0.17 -6.76
C GLN A 72 -11.73 -1.12 -7.07
N GLY A 73 -11.09 -0.95 -8.25
CA GLY A 73 -10.24 -1.96 -8.83
C GLY A 73 -11.06 -3.21 -9.15
N ALA A 74 -10.94 -3.81 -10.34
CA ALA A 74 -11.90 -4.81 -10.84
C ALA A 74 -12.42 -5.80 -9.74
N PRO A 75 -13.60 -5.56 -9.12
CA PRO A 75 -14.15 -6.47 -8.11
C PRO A 75 -14.88 -7.63 -8.80
N PHE A 76 -14.91 -7.59 -10.14
CA PHE A 76 -15.81 -8.31 -11.02
C PHE A 76 -15.70 -9.83 -10.96
N PHE A 77 -14.63 -10.39 -10.39
CA PHE A 77 -14.40 -11.83 -10.41
C PHE A 77 -14.23 -12.47 -9.03
N HIS A 78 -14.19 -11.68 -7.95
CA HIS A 78 -13.78 -12.25 -6.67
C HIS A 78 -14.89 -12.85 -5.82
N ASN A 79 -16.20 -12.69 -6.13
CA ASN A 79 -17.22 -13.20 -5.22
C ASN A 79 -18.61 -13.63 -5.76
N HIS A 80 -18.85 -13.72 -7.07
CA HIS A 80 -20.16 -14.18 -7.55
C HIS A 80 -20.09 -15.45 -8.38
N ARG A 81 -20.49 -16.56 -7.76
CA ARG A 81 -20.76 -17.88 -8.37
C ARG A 81 -21.85 -17.88 -9.46
N HIS A 82 -22.42 -16.74 -9.82
CA HIS A 82 -23.50 -16.65 -10.79
C HIS A 82 -23.33 -15.42 -11.68
N SER A 83 -23.19 -15.65 -12.99
CA SER A 83 -23.17 -14.67 -14.11
C SER A 83 -21.81 -14.18 -14.64
N HIS A 84 -20.87 -15.10 -14.88
CA HIS A 84 -19.56 -14.83 -15.52
C HIS A 84 -19.60 -14.19 -16.92
N SER A 85 -20.71 -14.24 -17.66
CA SER A 85 -20.72 -13.77 -19.06
C SER A 85 -20.89 -12.25 -19.18
N LYS A 86 -21.77 -11.64 -18.37
CA LYS A 86 -22.09 -10.21 -18.44
C LYS A 86 -20.96 -9.35 -17.86
N ASP A 87 -20.39 -9.75 -16.73
CA ASP A 87 -19.28 -9.02 -16.10
C ASP A 87 -17.99 -9.11 -16.93
N ARG A 88 -17.75 -10.26 -17.54
CA ARG A 88 -16.65 -10.43 -18.50
C ARG A 88 -16.85 -9.58 -19.75
N GLN A 89 -18.05 -9.58 -20.33
CA GLN A 89 -18.32 -8.74 -21.50
C GLN A 89 -18.20 -7.25 -21.18
N PHE A 90 -18.68 -6.84 -20.01
CA PHE A 90 -18.49 -5.50 -19.47
C PHE A 90 -17.02 -5.13 -19.36
N PHE A 91 -16.20 -5.99 -18.72
CA PHE A 91 -14.76 -5.77 -18.59
C PHE A 91 -14.08 -5.64 -19.95
N LEU A 92 -14.38 -6.55 -20.89
CA LEU A 92 -13.85 -6.52 -22.25
C LEU A 92 -14.24 -5.22 -23.00
N ASN A 93 -15.47 -4.74 -22.82
CA ASN A 93 -15.93 -3.49 -23.44
C ASN A 93 -15.18 -2.26 -22.90
N CYS A 94 -14.74 -2.32 -21.63
CA CYS A 94 -14.02 -1.24 -20.96
C CYS A 94 -12.49 -1.36 -21.05
N LEU A 95 -11.94 -2.51 -21.46
CA LEU A 95 -10.49 -2.75 -21.59
C LEU A 95 -9.80 -1.74 -22.51
N LYS A 96 -10.49 -1.24 -23.54
CA LYS A 96 -9.96 -0.18 -24.42
C LYS A 96 -9.59 1.11 -23.67
N HIS A 97 -10.09 1.28 -22.45
CA HIS A 97 -9.78 2.42 -21.58
C HIS A 97 -8.79 2.08 -20.45
N ALA A 98 -8.23 0.86 -20.41
CA ALA A 98 -7.32 0.44 -19.35
C ALA A 98 -6.14 1.40 -19.18
N THR A 99 -5.58 1.93 -20.27
CA THR A 99 -4.50 2.94 -20.24
C THR A 99 -4.90 4.18 -19.44
N THR A 100 -6.11 4.70 -19.64
CA THR A 100 -6.61 5.85 -18.89
C THR A 100 -6.73 5.55 -17.41
N VAL A 101 -7.26 4.36 -17.07
CA VAL A 101 -7.37 3.88 -15.68
C VAL A 101 -5.98 3.82 -15.04
N PHE A 102 -5.00 3.20 -15.73
CA PHE A 102 -3.63 3.09 -15.23
C PHE A 102 -2.97 4.45 -15.03
N GLN A 103 -3.10 5.37 -15.98
CA GLN A 103 -2.56 6.72 -15.85
C GLN A 103 -3.14 7.43 -14.62
N CYS A 104 -4.46 7.37 -14.43
CA CYS A 104 -5.10 7.95 -13.25
C CYS A 104 -4.64 7.29 -11.94
N GLN A 105 -4.44 5.97 -11.93
CA GLN A 105 -3.90 5.28 -10.77
C GLN A 105 -2.45 5.67 -10.47
N LEU A 106 -1.62 5.85 -11.50
CA LEU A 106 -0.23 6.29 -11.36
C LEU A 106 -0.15 7.74 -10.85
N GLU A 107 -0.95 8.64 -11.43
CA GLU A 107 -1.08 10.02 -10.97
C GLU A 107 -1.59 10.12 -9.54
N TYR A 108 -2.52 9.25 -9.14
CA TYR A 108 -2.97 9.19 -7.76
C TYR A 108 -1.87 8.68 -6.83
N LYS A 109 -1.19 7.58 -7.21
CA LYS A 109 -0.10 7.00 -6.41
C LYS A 109 1.10 7.94 -6.26
N SER A 110 1.41 8.74 -7.28
CA SER A 110 2.50 9.73 -7.20
C SER A 110 2.19 10.88 -6.24
N ARG A 111 0.92 11.07 -5.87
CA ARG A 111 0.47 12.07 -4.89
C ARG A 111 0.35 11.52 -3.48
N LEU A 112 0.50 10.21 -3.28
CA LEU A 112 0.61 9.62 -1.95
C LEU A 112 1.99 9.90 -1.37
N PRO A 113 2.11 10.01 -0.05
CA PRO A 113 3.42 10.18 0.58
C PRO A 113 4.30 8.95 0.35
N TYR A 114 5.62 9.15 0.32
CA TYR A 114 6.57 8.04 0.35
C TYR A 114 6.63 7.38 1.73
N PRO A 115 6.92 6.07 1.82
CA PRO A 115 7.15 5.40 3.09
C PRO A 115 8.23 6.10 3.92
N PRO A 116 8.02 6.31 5.23
CA PRO A 116 9.04 6.85 6.11
C PRO A 116 10.33 6.03 6.08
N THR A 117 11.47 6.70 6.14
CA THR A 117 12.82 6.10 6.11
C THR A 117 13.65 6.55 7.30
N ASN A 118 14.79 5.89 7.54
CA ASN A 118 15.68 6.15 8.67
C ASN A 118 14.96 6.15 10.03
N LEU A 119 14.14 5.13 10.24
CA LEU A 119 13.53 4.92 11.55
C LEU A 119 14.63 4.61 12.56
N THR A 120 14.64 5.38 13.64
CA THR A 120 15.57 5.23 14.76
C THR A 120 14.78 5.40 16.05
N TYR A 121 15.33 4.94 17.16
CA TYR A 121 14.74 5.15 18.47
C TYR A 121 15.80 5.51 19.50
N LEU A 122 15.38 6.29 20.48
CA LEU A 122 16.16 6.66 21.64
C LEU A 122 15.40 6.19 22.89
N TYR A 123 16.13 5.52 23.76
CA TYR A 123 15.63 5.02 25.03
C TYR A 123 16.08 5.98 26.15
N GLU A 124 15.13 6.56 26.86
CA GLU A 124 15.39 7.47 27.98
C GLU A 124 14.70 6.97 29.26
N ARG A 125 15.46 6.86 30.35
CA ARG A 125 14.90 6.68 31.70
C ARG A 125 14.70 8.04 32.33
N LYS A 126 13.43 8.40 32.55
CA LYS A 126 13.09 9.60 33.34
C LYS A 126 12.80 9.18 34.78
N ILE A 127 13.43 9.87 35.72
CA ILE A 127 13.13 9.77 37.14
C ILE A 127 12.30 10.99 37.49
N ASP A 128 11.04 10.78 37.87
CA ASP A 128 10.26 11.83 38.48
C ASP A 128 10.86 12.16 39.86
N LYS A 129 11.39 13.37 40.01
CA LYS A 129 12.05 13.82 41.24
C LYS A 129 11.10 13.90 42.43
N SER A 130 9.79 14.07 42.19
CA SER A 130 8.78 14.20 43.25
C SER A 130 8.31 12.84 43.75
N THR A 131 8.12 11.87 42.86
CA THR A 131 7.56 10.55 43.22
C THR A 131 8.61 9.45 43.30
N LYS A 132 9.87 9.73 42.90
CA LYS A 132 10.94 8.74 42.66
C LYS A 132 10.55 7.63 41.68
N ASN A 133 9.43 7.78 40.96
CA ASN A 133 9.01 6.80 39.96
C ASN A 133 9.92 6.86 38.73
N ARG A 134 10.28 5.68 38.23
CA ARG A 134 11.05 5.51 37.01
C ARG A 134 10.08 5.24 35.87
N THR A 135 10.02 6.17 34.91
CA THR A 135 9.26 5.98 33.68
C THR A 135 10.22 5.81 32.51
N THR A 136 10.02 4.75 31.75
CA THR A 136 10.74 4.51 30.50
C THR A 136 9.98 5.22 29.37
N VAL A 137 10.70 6.08 28.64
CA VAL A 137 10.17 6.75 27.45
C VAL A 137 11.02 6.34 26.26
N VAL A 138 10.37 5.79 25.23
CA VAL A 138 11.05 5.48 23.96
C VAL A 138 10.61 6.50 22.93
N THR A 139 11.54 7.36 22.51
CA THR A 139 11.30 8.32 21.44
C THR A 139 11.66 7.66 20.12
N VAL A 140 10.69 7.53 19.21
CA VAL A 140 10.91 6.99 17.86
C VAL A 140 10.96 8.17 16.89
N LYS A 141 11.95 8.19 16.00
CA LYS A 141 12.17 9.25 15.01
C LYS A 141 12.32 8.67 13.62
N TRP A 142 11.90 9.42 12.61
CA TRP A 142 12.07 9.06 11.20
C TRP A 142 12.37 10.30 10.37
N ARG A 143 12.79 10.09 9.11
CA ARG A 143 12.89 11.17 8.14
C ARG A 143 11.49 11.56 7.67
N LYS A 144 11.20 12.86 7.64
CA LYS A 144 9.94 13.41 7.11
C LYS A 144 9.74 12.96 5.66
N SER A 145 8.57 12.36 5.38
CA SER A 145 8.17 11.97 4.04
C SER A 145 7.66 13.17 3.25
N GLN A 146 7.98 13.22 1.96
CA GLN A 146 7.42 14.23 1.06
C GLN A 146 5.90 14.07 0.97
N SER A 147 5.18 15.19 0.94
CA SER A 147 3.70 15.24 0.84
C SER A 147 2.94 14.58 1.99
N ALA A 148 3.59 14.33 3.13
CA ALA A 148 2.97 13.81 4.34
C ALA A 148 2.49 14.93 5.26
N ASP A 149 1.23 14.85 5.67
CA ASP A 149 0.60 15.76 6.64
C ASP A 149 0.55 15.15 8.05
N ARG A 150 0.56 13.82 8.14
CA ARG A 150 0.56 13.05 9.39
C ARG A 150 1.17 11.66 9.21
N TYR A 151 1.36 10.96 10.31
CA TYR A 151 1.88 9.61 10.37
C TYR A 151 1.02 8.72 11.27
N PHE A 152 1.01 7.43 10.93
CA PHE A 152 0.46 6.36 11.77
C PHE A 152 1.60 5.49 12.23
N VAL A 153 1.72 5.29 13.54
CA VAL A 153 2.77 4.45 14.13
C VAL A 153 2.14 3.18 14.64
N TYR A 154 2.63 2.03 14.19
CA TYR A 154 2.17 0.73 14.64
C TYR A 154 3.31 0.02 15.33
N TYR A 155 3.03 -0.57 16.49
CA TYR A 155 3.99 -1.40 17.19
C TYR A 155 3.31 -2.59 17.85
N ARG A 156 4.04 -3.69 17.98
CA ARG A 156 3.57 -4.87 18.72
C ARG A 156 4.74 -5.55 19.40
N ARG A 157 4.45 -6.21 20.52
CA ARG A 157 5.44 -7.01 21.24
C ARG A 157 5.69 -8.31 20.47
N ILE A 158 6.93 -8.63 20.18
CA ILE A 158 7.35 -9.86 19.48
C ILE A 158 8.15 -10.81 20.36
N LYS A 159 8.67 -10.33 21.50
CA LYS A 159 9.31 -11.17 22.51
C LYS A 159 8.98 -10.64 23.91
N PRO A 160 8.17 -11.34 24.71
CA PRO A 160 7.88 -10.97 26.11
C PRO A 160 9.02 -11.41 27.05
N PRO A 161 9.04 -10.91 28.30
CA PRO A 161 9.82 -11.50 29.37
C PRO A 161 9.22 -12.87 29.71
N PRO A 162 10.04 -13.91 29.96
CA PRO A 162 9.52 -15.17 30.48
C PRO A 162 8.86 -14.97 31.85
N PRO A 163 7.70 -15.60 32.16
CA PRO A 163 6.83 -16.39 31.29
C PRO A 163 5.73 -15.51 30.67
N GLY A 164 5.76 -15.28 29.35
CA GLY A 164 4.74 -14.49 28.66
C GLY A 164 4.44 -15.03 27.26
N PRO A 165 3.23 -14.76 26.71
CA PRO A 165 2.84 -15.20 25.37
C PRO A 165 3.60 -14.46 24.26
N SER A 166 3.96 -15.19 23.21
CA SER A 166 5.02 -14.86 22.24
C SER A 166 4.73 -13.71 21.27
N SER A 167 3.52 -13.15 21.19
CA SER A 167 3.26 -11.97 20.36
C SER A 167 1.99 -11.24 20.79
N GLY A 168 2.04 -9.91 20.85
CA GLY A 168 0.86 -9.07 21.09
C GLY A 168 0.22 -8.55 19.80
N ASP A 169 -0.98 -8.00 19.94
CA ASP A 169 -1.68 -7.29 18.87
C ASP A 169 -0.97 -5.98 18.49
N TRP A 170 -1.25 -5.50 17.28
CA TRP A 170 -0.78 -4.20 16.83
C TRP A 170 -1.46 -3.08 17.61
N THR A 171 -0.66 -2.32 18.35
CA THR A 171 -1.08 -1.04 18.90
C THR A 171 -0.82 0.04 17.86
N ARG A 172 -1.76 0.98 17.72
CA ARG A 172 -1.71 2.08 16.75
C ARG A 172 -1.71 3.42 17.49
N ILE A 173 -0.83 4.32 17.08
CA ILE A 173 -0.88 5.74 17.43
C ILE A 173 -1.30 6.50 16.18
N ASP A 174 -2.37 7.26 16.32
CA ASP A 174 -2.98 8.06 15.26
C ASP A 174 -2.48 9.51 15.26
N ASP A 175 -2.58 10.14 14.08
CA ASP A 175 -2.38 11.57 13.84
C ASP A 175 -1.08 12.18 14.40
N VAL A 176 0.04 11.47 14.26
CA VAL A 176 1.36 12.04 14.60
C VAL A 176 1.77 13.03 13.51
N ARG A 177 1.86 14.32 13.83
CA ARG A 177 2.19 15.37 12.83
C ARG A 177 3.68 15.61 12.66
N ASP A 178 4.45 15.37 13.72
CA ASP A 178 5.90 15.47 13.70
C ASP A 178 6.55 14.19 13.15
N SER A 179 7.83 14.27 12.79
CA SER A 179 8.60 13.10 12.37
C SER A 179 9.17 12.31 13.55
N GLN A 180 8.46 12.34 14.68
CA GLN A 180 8.79 11.62 15.90
C GLN A 180 7.56 11.42 16.80
N THR A 181 7.59 10.39 17.64
CA THR A 181 6.60 10.19 18.72
C THR A 181 7.23 9.48 19.90
N ASN A 182 6.63 9.67 21.08
CA ASN A 182 6.97 8.90 22.27
C ASN A 182 6.07 7.67 22.38
N LEU A 183 6.68 6.53 22.69
CA LEU A 183 5.99 5.33 23.10
C LEU A 183 6.01 5.25 24.62
N HIS A 184 4.85 4.95 25.20
CA HIS A 184 4.63 4.85 26.62
C HIS A 184 4.21 3.43 27.00
N ASN A 185 4.37 3.08 28.28
CA ASN A 185 3.90 1.81 28.86
C ASN A 185 4.42 0.56 28.13
N LEU A 186 5.63 0.63 27.59
CA LEU A 186 6.31 -0.55 27.04
C LEU A 186 6.79 -1.43 28.18
N ALA A 187 6.53 -2.73 28.07
CA ALA A 187 6.95 -3.70 29.08
C ALA A 187 8.49 -3.78 29.12
N PRO A 188 9.11 -3.74 30.31
CA PRO A 188 10.55 -3.93 30.45
C PRO A 188 10.97 -5.31 29.96
N SER A 189 12.25 -5.47 29.61
CA SER A 189 12.85 -6.72 29.14
C SER A 189 12.11 -7.37 27.96
N SER A 190 11.51 -6.55 27.09
CA SER A 190 10.69 -6.98 25.95
C SER A 190 11.25 -6.44 24.64
N ILE A 191 10.97 -7.15 23.55
CA ILE A 191 11.27 -6.69 22.19
C ILE A 191 9.96 -6.38 21.47
N TYR A 192 9.91 -5.22 20.83
CA TYR A 192 8.81 -4.77 20.00
C TYR A 192 9.26 -4.64 18.54
N THR A 193 8.35 -4.89 17.60
CA THR A 193 8.52 -4.45 16.21
C THR A 193 7.71 -3.18 15.99
N LEU A 194 8.24 -2.24 15.22
CA LEU A 194 7.57 -0.98 14.89
C LEU A 194 7.66 -0.69 13.40
N ILE A 195 6.54 -0.18 12.85
CA ILE A 195 6.44 0.36 11.49
C ILE A 195 5.73 1.72 11.53
N VAL A 196 6.02 2.57 10.55
CA VAL A 196 5.37 3.88 10.39
C VAL A 196 4.83 4.01 8.97
N LEU A 197 3.62 4.55 8.84
CA LEU A 197 3.02 4.93 7.57
C LEU A 197 2.92 6.47 7.53
N ALA A 198 3.23 7.07 6.40
CA ALA A 198 2.97 8.48 6.14
C ALA A 198 1.58 8.65 5.51
N ALA A 199 0.88 9.73 5.80
CA ALA A 199 -0.46 9.97 5.27
C ALA A 199 -0.72 11.44 4.96
N ASN A 200 -1.65 11.65 4.03
CA ASN A 200 -2.21 12.93 3.64
C ASN A 200 -3.73 12.76 3.38
N PRO A 201 -4.48 13.81 2.97
CA PRO A 201 -5.91 13.69 2.69
C PRO A 201 -6.28 12.67 1.62
N LEU A 202 -5.35 12.31 0.73
CA LEU A 202 -5.60 11.32 -0.33
C LEU A 202 -5.49 9.89 0.22
N GLY A 203 -4.56 9.63 1.12
CA GLY A 203 -4.38 8.29 1.69
C GLY A 203 -3.08 8.14 2.45
N HIS A 204 -2.59 6.91 2.52
CA HIS A 204 -1.34 6.58 3.20
C HIS A 204 -0.35 5.86 2.29
N SER A 205 0.93 5.99 2.63
CA SER A 205 2.04 5.26 2.03
C SER A 205 1.96 3.77 2.35
N TYR A 206 2.84 2.99 1.73
CA TYR A 206 3.26 1.70 2.30
C TYR A 206 3.97 1.92 3.65
N SER A 207 4.06 0.86 4.45
CA SER A 207 4.81 0.90 5.70
C SER A 207 6.29 1.15 5.44
N SER A 208 6.95 1.79 6.41
CA SER A 208 8.41 1.78 6.52
C SER A 208 8.96 0.35 6.60
N ARG A 209 10.29 0.21 6.48
CA ARG A 209 10.95 -1.00 6.96
C ARG A 209 10.73 -1.14 8.47
N PRO A 210 10.42 -2.34 8.98
CA PRO A 210 10.25 -2.55 10.41
C PRO A 210 11.58 -2.38 11.14
N ILE A 211 11.51 -1.84 12.35
CA ILE A 211 12.64 -1.83 13.29
C ILE A 211 12.27 -2.60 14.55
N GLU A 212 13.27 -3.13 15.23
CA GLU A 212 13.11 -3.77 16.53
C GLU A 212 13.52 -2.82 17.66
N LEU A 213 12.68 -2.73 18.68
CA LEU A 213 12.90 -1.92 19.87
C LEU A 213 13.15 -2.86 21.04
N SER A 214 14.38 -2.86 21.56
CA SER A 214 14.73 -3.61 22.77
C SER A 214 14.56 -2.73 24.00
N ILE A 215 13.64 -3.11 24.88
CA ILE A 215 13.34 -2.37 26.11
C ILE A 215 14.14 -2.96 27.25
N SER A 216 15.15 -2.23 27.71
CA SER A 216 15.94 -2.56 28.91
C SER A 216 15.33 -2.04 30.20
#